data_AF-A0A961IJQ5-F1
#
_entry.id   AF-A0A961IJQ5-F1
#
_cell.length_a   1.000
_cell.length_b   1.000
_cell.length_c   1.000
_cell.angle_alpha   90.00
_cell.angle_beta   90.00
_cell.angle_gamma   90.00
#
_symmetry.space_group_name_H-M   'P 1'
#
loop_
_entity.id
_entity.type
_entity.pdbx_description
1 polymer ?
#
loop_
_entity_poly.entity_id
_entity_poly.type
_entity_poly.pdbx_seq_one_letter_code
_entity_poly.pdbx_strand_id
1 'polypeptide(L)'
;MTETLQHDDLQLELVTEQETIRLNWFGRSLEKDPEEFLEPAIARALELGRANEACIEMDFRELTYMNSVTLKPLIRFLHDVRDGNERVRIFYDGELKWQALNFGVLRRLADKEGRISILDGGINSPS
;
A
#
# COMPACT_ATOMS: atom_id res chain seq x y z
N MET A 1 9.27 5.73 -14.09
CA MET A 1 10.17 4.55 -14.01
C MET A 1 9.41 3.43 -13.31
N THR A 2 9.61 2.17 -13.68
CA THR A 2 8.92 1.03 -13.06
C THR A 2 9.92 0.00 -12.58
N GLU A 3 9.78 -0.44 -11.34
CA GLU A 3 10.57 -1.50 -10.71
C GLU A 3 9.62 -2.62 -10.26
N THR A 4 9.98 -3.88 -10.53
CA THR A 4 9.13 -5.04 -10.16
C THR A 4 9.88 -5.94 -9.20
N LEU A 5 9.22 -6.33 -8.11
CA LEU A 5 9.69 -7.26 -7.11
C LEU A 5 8.73 -8.44 -7.05
N GLN A 6 9.24 -9.66 -7.03
CA GLN A 6 8.42 -10.86 -6.97
C GLN A 6 8.93 -11.79 -5.87
N HIS A 7 8.00 -12.33 -5.10
CA HIS A 7 8.25 -13.32 -4.06
C HIS A 7 7.08 -14.29 -4.02
N ASP A 8 7.34 -15.54 -4.40
CA ASP A 8 6.32 -16.57 -4.57
C ASP A 8 5.12 -16.09 -5.41
N ASP A 9 3.91 -16.15 -4.84
CA ASP A 9 2.66 -15.73 -5.49
C ASP A 9 2.40 -14.20 -5.38
N LEU A 10 3.27 -13.45 -4.70
CA LEU A 10 3.14 -12.00 -4.51
C LEU A 10 4.07 -11.25 -5.47
N GLN A 11 3.50 -10.31 -6.21
CA GLN A 11 4.26 -9.36 -7.03
C GLN A 11 3.95 -7.94 -6.58
N LEU A 12 4.98 -7.13 -6.46
CA LEU A 12 4.92 -5.69 -6.23
C LEU A 12 5.49 -4.96 -7.42
N GLU A 13 4.79 -3.93 -7.88
CA GLU A 13 5.27 -3.04 -8.92
C GLU A 13 5.32 -1.60 -8.40
N LEU A 14 6.53 -1.04 -8.35
CA LEU A 14 6.78 0.33 -7.95
C LEU A 14 6.88 1.22 -9.19
N VAL A 15 5.88 2.06 -9.39
CA VAL A 15 5.79 3.04 -10.48
C VAL A 15 6.09 4.42 -9.93
N THR A 16 7.13 5.05 -10.44
CA THR A 16 7.53 6.42 -10.12
C THR A 16 7.10 7.37 -11.23
N GLU A 17 6.23 8.30 -10.88
CA GLU A 17 5.73 9.40 -11.69
C GLU A 17 6.14 10.75 -11.05
N GLN A 18 5.78 11.88 -11.67
CA GLN A 18 6.22 13.21 -11.19
C GLN A 18 5.68 13.57 -9.81
N GLU A 19 4.41 13.27 -9.52
CA GLU A 19 3.73 13.66 -8.27
C GLU A 19 3.32 12.46 -7.42
N THR A 20 3.59 11.24 -7.91
CA THR A 20 3.06 9.99 -7.37
C THR A 20 4.11 8.88 -7.40
N ILE A 21 4.24 8.17 -6.28
CA ILE A 21 4.99 6.92 -6.16
C ILE A 21 3.97 5.82 -5.88
N ARG A 22 3.60 5.03 -6.89
CA ARG A 22 2.58 4.00 -6.78
C ARG A 22 3.21 2.62 -6.58
N LEU A 23 2.83 1.92 -5.53
CA LEU A 23 3.17 0.53 -5.26
C LEU A 23 1.93 -0.33 -5.51
N ASN A 24 1.87 -0.99 -6.66
CA ASN A 24 0.80 -1.90 -7.03
C ASN A 24 1.07 -3.30 -6.49
N TRP A 25 0.05 -3.95 -5.95
CA TRP A 25 0.13 -5.29 -5.36
C TRP A 25 -0.70 -6.28 -6.19
N PHE A 26 -0.08 -7.39 -6.57
CA PHE A 26 -0.71 -8.42 -7.40
C PHE A 26 -0.55 -9.81 -6.79
N GLY A 27 -1.48 -10.71 -7.11
CA GLY A 27 -1.38 -12.11 -6.71
C GLY A 27 -1.78 -12.35 -5.26
N ARG A 28 -1.01 -13.11 -4.49
CA ARG A 28 -1.40 -13.57 -3.14
C ARG A 28 -0.26 -13.38 -2.14
N SER A 29 -0.58 -12.74 -1.02
CA SER A 29 0.34 -12.66 0.12
C SER A 29 0.00 -13.72 1.17
N LEU A 30 0.80 -14.79 1.20
CA LEU A 30 0.60 -15.96 2.06
C LEU A 30 1.70 -16.14 3.11
N GLU A 31 2.74 -15.31 3.08
CA GLU A 31 3.93 -15.51 3.88
C GLU A 31 3.69 -15.48 5.38
N LYS A 32 4.49 -16.29 6.08
CA LYS A 32 4.55 -16.32 7.55
C LYS A 32 5.37 -15.17 8.10
N ASP A 33 6.33 -14.68 7.32
CA ASP A 33 7.14 -13.51 7.63
C ASP A 33 7.23 -12.57 6.42
N PRO A 34 6.18 -11.79 6.15
CA PRO A 34 6.14 -10.89 5.01
C PRO A 34 7.05 -9.66 5.20
N GLU A 35 7.59 -9.41 6.40
CA GLU A 35 8.42 -8.22 6.68
C GLU A 35 9.70 -8.23 5.83
N GLU A 36 10.38 -9.38 5.69
CA GLU A 36 11.62 -9.49 4.92
C GLU A 36 11.48 -9.04 3.46
N PHE A 37 10.31 -9.27 2.85
CA PHE A 37 10.04 -8.90 1.47
C PHE A 37 9.39 -7.51 1.34
N LEU A 38 8.47 -7.16 2.25
CA LEU A 38 7.70 -5.93 2.15
C LEU A 38 8.47 -4.70 2.63
N GLU A 39 9.27 -4.82 3.68
CA GLU A 39 9.99 -3.67 4.25
C GLU A 39 10.89 -2.98 3.22
N PRO A 40 11.71 -3.68 2.41
CA PRO A 40 12.52 -3.04 1.39
C PRO A 40 11.69 -2.28 0.35
N ALA A 41 10.56 -2.84 -0.09
CA ALA A 41 9.69 -2.22 -1.10
C ALA A 41 9.00 -0.96 -0.54
N ILE A 42 8.50 -1.04 0.69
CA ILE A 42 7.84 0.07 1.39
C ILE A 42 8.86 1.17 1.71
N ALA A 43 10.04 0.82 2.20
CA ALA A 43 11.11 1.78 2.49
C ALA A 43 11.56 2.51 1.22
N ARG A 44 11.64 1.80 0.09
CA ARG A 44 11.96 2.39 -1.20
C ARG A 44 10.90 3.39 -1.67
N ALA A 45 9.61 3.06 -1.52
CA ALA A 45 8.52 3.98 -1.83
C ALA A 45 8.55 5.25 -0.96
N LEU A 46 8.85 5.11 0.33
CA LEU A 46 9.04 6.23 1.26
C LEU A 46 10.20 7.14 0.87
N GLU A 47 11.36 6.53 0.58
CA GLU A 47 12.56 7.26 0.16
C GLU A 47 12.27 8.11 -1.09
N LEU A 48 11.63 7.51 -2.10
CA LEU A 48 11.26 8.20 -3.34
C LEU A 48 10.19 9.26 -3.10
N GLY A 49 9.18 8.96 -2.27
CA GLY A 49 8.12 9.91 -1.94
C GLY A 49 8.69 11.16 -1.26
N ARG A 50 9.61 10.97 -0.31
CA ARG A 50 10.30 12.06 0.38
C ARG A 50 11.22 12.86 -0.55
N ALA A 51 12.00 12.18 -1.39
CA ALA A 51 12.95 12.82 -2.29
C ALA A 51 12.27 13.68 -3.36
N ASN A 52 11.05 13.33 -3.77
CA ASN A 52 10.30 14.01 -4.83
C ASN A 52 9.10 14.83 -4.33
N GLU A 53 8.89 14.91 -3.01
CA GLU A 53 7.68 15.50 -2.39
C GLU A 53 6.36 14.91 -2.95
N ALA A 54 6.43 13.65 -3.42
CA ALA A 54 5.38 12.94 -4.12
C ALA A 54 4.43 12.23 -3.14
N CYS A 55 3.17 12.07 -3.55
CA CYS A 55 2.21 11.24 -2.81
C CYS A 55 2.53 9.76 -3.03
N ILE A 56 2.59 8.98 -1.96
CA ILE A 56 2.74 7.53 -2.04
C ILE A 56 1.34 6.92 -2.19
N GLU A 57 1.18 6.05 -3.18
CA GLU A 57 -0.06 5.32 -3.41
C GLU A 57 0.21 3.82 -3.27
N MET A 58 -0.52 3.13 -2.40
CA MET A 58 -0.45 1.67 -2.30
C MET A 58 -1.75 1.09 -2.83
N ASP A 59 -1.68 0.39 -3.96
CA ASP A 59 -2.85 -0.13 -4.66
C ASP A 59 -2.97 -1.64 -4.49
N PHE A 60 -4.02 -2.07 -3.78
CA PHE A 60 -4.29 -3.46 -3.45
C PHE A 60 -5.45 -4.06 -4.26
N ARG A 61 -6.03 -3.31 -5.20
CA ARG A 61 -7.25 -3.73 -5.91
C ARG A 61 -7.03 -5.00 -6.74
N GLU A 62 -5.83 -5.19 -7.26
CA GLU A 62 -5.43 -6.37 -8.03
C GLU A 62 -4.86 -7.52 -7.15
N LEU A 63 -4.78 -7.32 -5.83
CA LEU A 63 -4.40 -8.39 -4.93
C LEU A 63 -5.57 -9.36 -4.79
N THR A 64 -5.31 -10.64 -4.99
CA THR A 64 -6.35 -11.69 -4.97
C THR A 64 -6.56 -12.28 -3.58
N TYR A 65 -5.55 -12.21 -2.70
CA TYR A 65 -5.64 -12.64 -1.32
C TYR A 65 -4.52 -12.05 -0.45
N MET A 66 -4.84 -11.76 0.82
CA MET A 66 -3.87 -11.38 1.84
C MET A 66 -4.24 -12.02 3.18
N ASN A 67 -3.26 -12.64 3.86
CA ASN A 67 -3.45 -13.09 5.25
C ASN A 67 -3.32 -11.91 6.24
N SER A 68 -3.71 -12.12 7.50
CA SER A 68 -3.61 -11.07 8.54
C SER A 68 -2.18 -10.78 8.99
N VAL A 69 -1.21 -11.63 8.67
CA VAL A 69 0.20 -11.43 9.00
C VAL A 69 0.77 -10.30 8.15
N THR A 70 0.42 -10.25 6.85
CA THR A 70 0.80 -9.17 5.92
C THR A 70 0.25 -7.81 6.32
N LEU A 71 -0.86 -7.76 7.06
CA LEU A 71 -1.45 -6.49 7.50
C LEU A 71 -0.58 -5.79 8.55
N LYS A 72 0.21 -6.53 9.34
CA LYS A 72 1.05 -5.98 10.42
C LYS A 72 2.11 -4.99 9.93
N PRO A 73 2.95 -5.32 8.93
CA PRO A 73 3.91 -4.34 8.40
C PRO A 73 3.22 -3.10 7.83
N LEU A 74 2.05 -3.24 7.21
CA LEU A 74 1.28 -2.09 6.71
C LEU A 74 0.82 -1.17 7.85
N ILE A 75 0.36 -1.72 8.98
CA ILE A 75 -0.02 -0.93 10.15
C ILE A 75 1.18 -0.17 10.71
N ARG A 76 2.35 -0.83 10.85
CA ARG A 76 3.58 -0.18 11.33
C ARG A 76 4.01 0.95 10.39
N PHE A 77 4.02 0.68 9.08
CA PHE A 77 4.30 1.67 8.06
C PHE A 77 3.40 2.92 8.17
N LEU A 78 2.09 2.73 8.36
CA LEU A 78 1.17 3.86 8.53
C LEU A 78 1.44 4.66 9.82
N HIS A 79 1.94 4.01 10.87
CA HIS A 79 2.39 4.73 12.05
C HIS A 79 3.63 5.59 11.76
N ASP A 80 4.61 5.06 11.03
CA ASP A 80 5.81 5.80 10.65
C ASP A 80 5.49 7.02 9.77
N VAL A 81 4.56 6.87 8.82
CA VAL A 81 4.07 7.97 7.97
C VAL A 81 3.42 9.07 8.80
N ARG A 82 2.65 8.71 9.83
CA ARG A 82 1.97 9.69 10.69
C ARG A 82 2.96 10.55 11.49
N ASP A 83 4.10 9.98 11.85
CA ASP A 83 5.17 10.68 12.55
C ASP A 83 6.08 11.47 11.59
N GLY A 84 5.94 11.24 10.28
CA GLY A 84 6.60 11.96 9.19
C GLY A 84 5.74 13.03 8.50
N ASN A 85 6.20 13.49 7.33
CA ASN A 85 5.54 14.51 6.50
C ASN A 85 5.01 13.94 5.17
N GLU A 86 5.14 12.63 4.97
CA GLU A 86 4.72 11.93 3.77
C GLU A 86 3.19 11.89 3.67
N ARG A 87 2.70 11.88 2.43
CA ARG A 87 1.28 11.64 2.13
C ARG A 87 1.14 10.25 1.54
N VAL A 88 0.22 9.48 2.10
CA VAL A 88 -0.08 8.10 1.71
C VAL A 88 -1.55 7.95 1.40
N ARG A 89 -1.85 7.33 0.26
CA ARG A 89 -3.17 6.84 -0.11
C ARG A 89 -3.11 5.33 -0.26
N ILE A 90 -4.04 4.63 0.37
CA ILE A 90 -4.25 3.20 0.18
C ILE A 90 -5.53 3.01 -0.61
N PHE A 91 -5.45 2.27 -1.71
CA PHE A 91 -6.60 1.90 -2.54
C PHE A 91 -6.91 0.43 -2.37
N TYR A 92 -8.19 0.12 -2.17
CA TYR A 92 -8.68 -1.24 -2.08
C TYR A 92 -10.07 -1.34 -2.74
N ASP A 93 -10.48 -2.55 -3.05
CA ASP A 93 -11.79 -2.87 -3.61
C ASP A 93 -12.77 -3.24 -2.48
N GLY A 94 -13.73 -2.35 -2.19
CA GLY A 94 -14.76 -2.57 -1.18
C GLY A 94 -15.83 -3.60 -1.55
N GLU A 95 -15.95 -3.99 -2.81
CA GLU A 95 -16.86 -5.06 -3.23
C GLU A 95 -16.30 -6.44 -2.84
N LEU A 96 -14.98 -6.56 -2.71
CA LEU A 96 -14.32 -7.76 -2.19
C LEU A 96 -14.39 -7.79 -0.66
N LYS A 97 -15.28 -8.64 -0.12
CA LYS A 97 -15.53 -8.79 1.33
C LYS A 97 -14.27 -8.89 2.20
N TRP A 98 -13.26 -9.62 1.73
CA TRP A 98 -12.02 -9.79 2.49
C TRP A 98 -11.15 -8.52 2.48
N GLN A 99 -11.13 -7.76 1.38
CA GLN A 99 -10.47 -6.45 1.32
C GLN A 99 -11.22 -5.46 2.20
N ALA A 100 -12.55 -5.36 2.06
CA ALA A 100 -13.38 -4.50 2.91
C ALA A 100 -13.15 -4.76 4.41
N LEU A 101 -13.01 -6.04 4.82
CA LEU A 101 -12.69 -6.40 6.19
C LEU A 101 -11.29 -5.95 6.62
N ASN A 102 -10.26 -6.30 5.84
CA ASN A 102 -8.86 -5.99 6.18
C ASN A 102 -8.59 -4.48 6.15
N PHE A 103 -9.00 -3.78 5.09
CA PHE A 103 -8.79 -2.33 4.94
C PHE A 103 -9.74 -1.51 5.81
N GLY A 104 -10.85 -2.09 6.26
CA GLY A 104 -11.69 -1.50 7.32
C GLY A 104 -10.95 -1.33 8.66
N VAL A 105 -9.94 -2.19 8.94
CA VAL A 105 -9.04 -2.01 10.09
C VAL A 105 -8.11 -0.82 9.85
N LEU A 106 -7.49 -0.75 8.67
CA LEU A 106 -6.57 0.35 8.32
C LEU A 106 -7.28 1.70 8.26
N ARG A 107 -8.56 1.74 7.90
CA ARG A 107 -9.38 2.96 7.89
C ARG A 107 -9.40 3.68 9.23
N ARG A 108 -9.20 2.96 10.34
CA ARG A 108 -9.11 3.56 11.69
C ARG A 108 -7.80 4.32 11.93
N LEU A 109 -6.80 4.11 11.07
CA LEU A 109 -5.51 4.78 11.08
C LEU A 109 -5.48 6.00 10.14
N ALA A 110 -6.52 6.19 9.32
CA ALA A 110 -6.68 7.41 8.55
C ALA A 110 -6.70 8.62 9.48
N ASP A 111 -6.01 9.69 9.10
CA ASP A 111 -5.98 10.92 9.88
C ASP A 111 -6.92 11.99 9.31
N LYS A 112 -7.18 13.01 10.12
CA LYS A 112 -8.05 14.13 9.73
C LYS A 112 -7.35 15.13 8.81
N GLU A 113 -6.02 15.12 8.81
CA GLU A 113 -5.19 16.04 8.03
C GLU A 113 -5.02 15.58 6.58
N GLY A 114 -5.44 14.35 6.27
CA GLY A 114 -5.39 13.77 4.93
C GLY A 114 -4.01 13.24 4.54
N ARG A 115 -3.06 13.13 5.50
CA ARG A 115 -1.76 12.51 5.23
C ARG A 115 -1.89 11.01 5.06
N ILE A 116 -2.86 10.38 5.74
CA ILE A 116 -3.20 8.98 5.52
C ILE A 116 -4.65 8.87 5.07
N SER A 117 -4.86 8.48 3.82
CA SER A 117 -6.18 8.27 3.23
C SER A 117 -6.38 6.80 2.85
N ILE A 118 -7.50 6.21 3.29
CA ILE A 118 -7.90 4.84 2.91
C ILE A 118 -9.12 4.93 2.01
N LEU A 119 -8.92 4.68 0.73
CA LEU A 119 -9.86 4.96 -0.34
C LEU A 119 -10.43 3.65 -0.89
N ASP A 120 -11.75 3.59 -0.95
CA ASP A 120 -12.46 2.54 -1.67
C ASP A 120 -12.53 2.98 -3.12
N GLY A 121 -11.86 2.23 -3.99
CA GLY A 121 -11.94 2.42 -5.42
C GLY A 121 -12.10 1.04 -6.02
N GLY A 122 -13.22 0.76 -6.67
CA GLY A 122 -13.26 -0.41 -7.54
C GLY A 122 -12.18 -0.29 -8.62
N ILE A 123 -11.85 -1.39 -9.29
CA ILE A 123 -10.92 -1.42 -10.44
C ILE A 123 -11.36 -0.42 -11.55
N ASN A 124 -12.63 0.02 -11.53
CA ASN A 124 -13.24 0.96 -12.49
C ASN A 124 -13.39 2.41 -12.02
N SER A 125 -12.88 2.81 -10.85
CA SER A 125 -12.95 4.21 -10.42
C SER A 125 -11.92 5.06 -11.19
N PRO A 126 -12.34 6.12 -11.93
CA PRO A 126 -11.39 6.99 -12.62
C PRO A 126 -10.55 7.76 -11.59
N SER A 127 -9.24 7.76 -11.82
CA SER A 127 -8.26 8.59 -11.11
C SER A 127 -8.47 10.07 -11.39
#